data_AF-A0A8S4E0Z7-F1
#
_entry.id   AF-A0A8S4E0Z7-F1
#
_cell.length_a   1.000
_cell.length_b   1.000
_cell.length_c   1.000
_cell.angle_alpha   90.00
_cell.angle_beta   90.00
_cell.angle_gamma   90.00
#
_symmetry.space_group_name_H-M   'P 1'
#
loop_
_entity.id
_entity.type
_entity.pdbx_description
1 polymer ?
#
loop_
_entity_poly.entity_id
_entity_poly.type
_entity_poly.pdbx_seq_one_letter_code
_entity_poly.pdbx_strand_id
1 'polypeptide(L)'
;MTSPLLRQVFVAAAICLNTLGHGAGLGYSAVLVPQLQDESSPIPVTANMASWIAAVTAPSLIVGNSLSASIMSKLGRKITTYIMSGGAIVGWAALLLAPEF
;
A
#
# COMPACT_ATOMS: atom_id res chain seq x y z
N MET A 1 -6.92 -34.90 4.49
CA MET A 1 -5.76 -34.26 5.16
C MET A 1 -5.01 -33.47 4.08
N THR A 2 -5.05 -32.13 4.10
CA THR A 2 -4.24 -31.34 3.16
C THR A 2 -2.77 -31.57 3.48
N SER A 3 -1.94 -31.86 2.46
CA SER A 3 -0.51 -32.08 2.66
C SER A 3 0.14 -30.85 3.33
N PRO A 4 1.04 -31.03 4.31
CA PRO A 4 1.74 -29.91 4.96
C PRO A 4 2.43 -28.96 3.97
N LEU A 5 2.94 -29.50 2.86
CA LEU A 5 3.55 -28.73 1.78
C LEU A 5 2.53 -27.83 1.09
N LEU A 6 1.33 -28.33 0.79
CA LEU A 6 0.28 -27.54 0.15
C LEU A 6 -0.10 -26.32 1.00
N ARG A 7 -0.17 -26.50 2.33
CA ARG A 7 -0.45 -25.41 3.27
C ARG A 7 0.68 -24.37 3.29
N GLN A 8 1.93 -24.80 3.25
CA GLN A 8 3.08 -23.90 3.24
C GLN A 8 3.17 -23.10 1.93
N VAL A 9 2.98 -23.78 0.79
CA VAL A 9 2.96 -23.14 -0.54
C VAL A 9 1.85 -22.09 -0.62
N PHE A 10 0.65 -22.40 -0.15
CA PHE A 10 -0.47 -21.45 -0.14
C PHE A 10 -0.15 -20.20 0.68
N VAL A 11 0.39 -20.35 1.89
CA VAL A 11 0.76 -19.22 2.75
C VAL A 11 1.90 -18.40 2.14
N ALA A 12 2.92 -19.05 1.56
CA ALA A 12 4.02 -18.37 0.90
C ALA A 12 3.54 -17.57 -0.32
N ALA A 13 2.68 -18.15 -1.15
CA ALA A 13 2.09 -17.46 -2.30
C ALA A 13 1.28 -16.23 -1.88
N ALA A 14 0.50 -16.33 -0.80
CA ALA A 14 -0.26 -15.20 -0.26
C ALA A 14 0.67 -14.05 0.19
N ILE A 15 1.80 -14.37 0.83
CA ILE A 15 2.79 -13.37 1.22
C ILE A 15 3.46 -12.74 -0.01
N CYS A 16 3.83 -13.53 -1.02
CA CYS A 16 4.40 -12.99 -2.26
C CYS A 16 3.44 -12.04 -2.98
N LEU A 17 2.15 -12.39 -3.07
CA LEU A 17 1.12 -11.51 -3.63
C LEU A 17 0.96 -10.22 -2.84
N ASN A 18 1.01 -10.30 -1.50
CA ASN A 18 0.98 -9.11 -0.65
C ASN A 18 2.18 -8.19 -0.90
N THR A 19 3.39 -8.75 -1.03
CA THR A 19 4.60 -7.99 -1.38
C THR A 19 4.49 -7.33 -2.76
N LEU A 20 3.92 -8.02 -3.75
CA LEU A 20 3.67 -7.45 -5.08
C LEU A 20 2.72 -6.25 -5.01
N GLY A 21 1.61 -6.38 -4.26
CA GLY A 21 0.67 -5.28 -4.05
C GLY A 21 1.30 -4.08 -3.33
N HIS A 22 2.20 -4.34 -2.37
CA HIS A 22 2.97 -3.28 -1.73
C HIS A 22 3.87 -2.54 -2.73
N GLY A 23 4.58 -3.27 -3.60
CA GLY A 23 5.39 -2.68 -4.67
C GLY A 23 4.58 -1.81 -5.63
N ALA A 24 3.37 -2.26 -6.01
CA ALA A 24 2.46 -1.46 -6.83
C ALA A 24 2.06 -0.15 -6.13
N GLY A 25 1.76 -0.20 -4.82
CA GLY A 25 1.47 0.99 -4.02
C GLY A 25 2.63 1.99 -3.96
N LEU A 26 3.87 1.51 -3.81
CA LEU A 26 5.07 2.36 -3.81
C LEU A 26 5.26 3.09 -5.15
N GLY A 27 4.98 2.41 -6.26
CA GLY A 27 5.14 2.95 -7.62
C GLY A 27 3.91 3.73 -8.14
N TYR A 28 2.78 3.69 -7.44
CA TYR A 28 1.51 4.22 -7.95
C TYR A 28 1.57 5.72 -8.27
N SER A 29 2.34 6.49 -7.50
CA SER A 29 2.53 7.93 -7.72
C SER A 29 3.10 8.25 -9.10
N ALA A 30 3.89 7.35 -9.71
CA ALA A 30 4.45 7.55 -11.04
C ALA A 30 3.38 7.56 -12.15
N VAL A 31 2.24 6.91 -11.93
CA VAL A 31 1.09 6.92 -12.85
C VAL A 31 0.09 8.00 -12.46
N LEU A 32 -0.15 8.17 -11.16
CA LEU A 32 -1.11 9.14 -10.62
C LEU A 32 -0.71 10.59 -10.91
N VAL A 33 0.56 10.94 -10.71
CA VAL A 33 1.01 12.35 -10.83
C VAL A 33 0.79 12.90 -12.24
N PRO A 34 1.18 12.22 -13.34
CA PRO A 34 0.87 12.68 -14.69
C PRO A 34 -0.64 12.88 -14.94
N GLN A 35 -1.49 12.00 -14.40
CA GLN A 35 -2.95 12.11 -14.53
C GLN A 35 -3.49 13.37 -13.82
N LEU A 36 -2.96 13.68 -12.64
CA LEU A 36 -3.36 14.86 -11.86
C LEU A 36 -2.82 16.19 -12.43
N GLN A 37 -1.77 16.13 -13.23
CA GLN A 37 -1.17 17.30 -13.89
C GLN A 37 -1.76 17.57 -15.28
N ASP A 38 -2.62 16.69 -15.79
CA ASP A 38 -3.31 16.90 -17.05
C ASP A 38 -4.27 18.10 -16.96
N GLU A 39 -4.40 18.88 -18.03
CA GLU A 39 -5.28 20.06 -18.04
C GLU A 39 -6.77 19.71 -17.90
N SER A 40 -7.15 18.47 -18.25
CA SER A 40 -8.50 17.93 -18.06
C SER A 40 -8.75 17.38 -16.65
N SER A 41 -7.72 17.35 -15.80
CA SER A 41 -7.86 16.87 -14.42
C SER A 41 -8.82 17.77 -13.63
N PRO A 42 -9.85 17.19 -12.98
CA PRO A 42 -10.70 17.94 -12.06
C PRO A 42 -9.96 18.40 -10.80
N ILE A 43 -8.80 17.79 -10.50
CA ILE A 43 -7.95 18.12 -9.36
C ILE A 43 -6.56 18.50 -9.90
N PRO A 44 -6.38 19.74 -10.40
CA PRO A 44 -5.11 20.17 -10.96
C PRO A 44 -4.05 20.29 -9.85
N VAL A 45 -2.92 19.63 -10.05
CA VAL A 45 -1.81 19.57 -9.09
C VAL A 45 -0.60 20.32 -9.62
N THR A 46 -0.04 21.24 -8.83
CA THR A 46 1.21 21.95 -9.18
C THR A 46 2.43 21.03 -9.08
N ALA A 47 3.53 21.37 -9.76
CA ALA A 47 4.79 20.62 -9.66
C ALA A 47 5.29 20.46 -8.21
N ASN A 48 5.10 21.46 -7.36
CA ASN A 48 5.45 21.38 -5.95
C ASN A 48 4.59 20.34 -5.21
N MET A 49 3.27 20.35 -5.42
CA MET A 49 2.36 19.36 -4.81
C MET A 49 2.65 17.93 -5.32
N ALA A 50 2.95 17.77 -6.61
CA ALA A 50 3.38 16.50 -7.19
C ALA A 50 4.65 15.95 -6.53
N SER A 51 5.64 16.82 -6.28
CA SER A 51 6.85 16.46 -5.53
C SER A 51 6.53 15.98 -4.11
N TRP A 52 5.59 16.63 -3.42
CA TRP A 52 5.14 16.19 -2.11
C TRP A 52 4.42 14.84 -2.15
N ILE A 53 3.59 14.59 -3.16
CA ILE A 53 2.91 13.30 -3.39
C ILE A 53 3.94 12.17 -3.60
N ALA A 54 5.01 12.42 -4.36
CA ALA A 54 6.07 11.44 -4.53
C ALA A 54 6.87 11.21 -3.23
N ALA A 55 7.19 12.30 -2.53
CA ALA A 55 8.05 12.27 -1.34
C ALA A 55 7.38 11.64 -0.11
N VAL A 56 6.05 11.70 0.03
CA VAL A 56 5.30 11.23 1.21
C VAL A 56 5.55 9.74 1.52
N THR A 57 5.92 8.95 0.50
CA THR A 57 6.21 7.53 0.61
C THR A 57 7.31 7.24 1.65
N ALA A 58 8.39 8.02 1.65
CA ALA A 58 9.54 7.80 2.53
C ALA A 58 9.20 7.95 4.03
N PRO A 59 8.61 9.07 4.50
CA PRO A 59 8.20 9.18 5.90
C PRO A 59 7.10 8.18 6.27
N SER A 60 6.16 7.87 5.36
CA SER A 60 5.16 6.82 5.60
C SER A 60 5.78 5.45 5.85
N LEU A 61 6.86 5.10 5.15
CA LEU A 61 7.60 3.85 5.36
C LEU A 61 8.29 3.80 6.74
N ILE A 62 8.90 4.91 7.16
CA ILE A 62 9.55 4.99 8.48
C ILE A 62 8.52 4.77 9.60
N VAL A 63 7.38 5.48 9.51
CA VAL A 63 6.30 5.36 10.48
C VAL A 63 5.68 3.95 10.43
N GLY A 64 5.39 3.45 9.23
CA GLY A 64 4.81 2.14 9.00
C GLY A 64 5.67 1.00 9.53
N ASN A 65 6.99 1.03 9.29
CA ASN A 65 7.91 0.03 9.81
C ASN A 65 8.01 0.07 11.34
N SER A 66 8.08 1.27 11.92
CA SER A 66 8.14 1.44 13.38
C SER A 66 6.87 0.91 14.05
N LEU A 67 5.70 1.23 13.47
CA LEU A 67 4.41 0.75 13.95
C LEU A 67 4.28 -0.76 13.77
N SER A 68 4.63 -1.29 12.60
CA SER A 68 4.59 -2.73 12.31
C SER A 68 5.46 -3.53 13.27
N ALA A 69 6.68 -3.07 13.57
CA ALA A 69 7.56 -3.69 14.55
C ALA A 69 6.94 -3.72 15.95
N SER A 70 6.33 -2.60 16.36
CA SER A 70 5.66 -2.46 17.67
C SER A 70 4.41 -3.33 17.80
N ILE A 71 3.61 -3.45 16.74
CA ILE A 71 2.42 -4.32 16.71
C ILE A 71 2.85 -5.78 16.68
N MET A 72 3.86 -6.13 15.87
CA MET A 72 4.35 -7.50 15.73
C MET A 72 4.91 -8.05 17.04
N SER A 73 5.58 -7.23 17.85
CA SER A 73 6.09 -7.65 19.15
C SER A 73 4.98 -7.91 20.19
N LYS A 74 3.83 -7.24 20.07
CA LYS A 74 2.71 -7.35 21.02
C LYS A 74 1.63 -8.35 20.62
N LEU A 75 1.25 -8.36 19.34
CA LEU A 75 0.10 -9.13 18.81
C LEU A 75 0.52 -10.31 17.93
N GLY A 76 1.81 -10.44 17.61
CA GLY A 76 2.34 -11.51 16.78
C GLY A 76 2.14 -11.28 15.27
N ARG A 77 2.92 -12.02 14.48
CA ARG A 77 3.05 -11.80 13.02
C ARG A 77 1.74 -11.91 12.24
N LYS A 78 0.90 -12.92 12.52
CA LYS A 78 -0.34 -13.15 11.78
C LYS A 78 -1.32 -11.98 11.89
N ILE A 79 -1.52 -11.46 13.10
CA ILE A 79 -2.43 -10.34 13.35
C ILE A 79 -1.88 -9.06 12.72
N THR A 80 -0.59 -8.78 12.88
CA THR A 80 0.06 -7.62 12.24
C THR A 80 -0.14 -7.64 10.73
N THR A 81 0.07 -8.78 10.06
CA THR A 81 -0.12 -8.90 8.61
C THR A 81 -1.56 -8.57 8.20
N TYR A 82 -2.56 -9.01 8.96
CA TYR A 82 -3.96 -8.67 8.65
C TYR A 82 -4.28 -7.20 8.87
N ILE A 83 -3.79 -6.58 9.95
CA ILE A 83 -4.01 -5.15 10.20
C ILE A 83 -3.39 -4.31 9.08
N MET A 84 -2.15 -4.60 8.69
CA MET A 84 -1.47 -3.87 7.61
C MET A 84 -2.18 -4.07 6.26
N SER A 85 -2.61 -5.31 5.97
CA SER A 85 -3.37 -5.59 4.73
C SER A 85 -4.73 -4.89 4.72
N GLY A 86 -5.42 -4.85 5.86
CA GLY A 86 -6.67 -4.11 6.02
C GLY A 86 -6.49 -2.61 5.77
N GLY A 87 -5.43 -2.02 6.34
CA GLY A 87 -5.08 -0.61 6.09
C GLY A 87 -4.80 -0.33 4.61
N ALA A 88 -4.10 -1.23 3.92
CA ALA A 88 -3.86 -1.10 2.48
C ALA A 88 -5.16 -1.17 1.67
N ILE A 89 -6.08 -2.09 2.00
CA ILE A 89 -7.38 -2.19 1.34
C ILE A 89 -8.19 -0.90 1.53
N VAL A 90 -8.19 -0.34 2.74
CA VAL A 90 -8.88 0.94 3.01
C VAL A 90 -8.28 2.08 2.18
N GLY A 91 -6.95 2.16 2.08
CA GLY A 91 -6.28 3.16 1.25
C GLY A 91 -6.65 3.05 -0.23
N TRP A 92 -6.64 1.84 -0.78
CA TRP A 92 -7.06 1.60 -2.17
C TRP A 92 -8.54 1.86 -2.38
N ALA A 93 -9.41 1.48 -1.44
CA ALA A 93 -10.83 1.77 -1.51
C ALA A 93 -11.12 3.28 -1.48
N ALA A 94 -10.38 4.04 -0.67
CA ALA A 94 -10.49 5.49 -0.62
C ALA A 94 -10.09 6.13 -1.97
N LEU A 95 -9.06 5.61 -2.63
CA LEU A 95 -8.73 6.02 -4.00
C LEU A 95 -9.85 5.62 -4.97
N LEU A 96 -10.31 4.37 -4.98
CA LEU A 96 -11.36 3.93 -5.91
C LEU A 96 -12.69 4.70 -5.78
N LEU A 97 -13.01 5.16 -4.57
CA LEU A 97 -14.24 5.90 -4.29
C LEU A 97 -14.07 7.42 -4.39
N ALA A 98 -12.86 7.92 -4.70
CA ALA A 98 -12.69 9.35 -4.86
C ALA A 98 -13.50 9.81 -6.08
N PRO A 99 -14.39 10.81 -5.93
CA PRO A 99 -15.40 11.16 -6.93
C PRO A 99 -14.84 11.82 -8.20
N GLU A 100 -13.56 12.15 -8.22
CA GLU A 100 -12.92 12.96 -9.26
C GLU A 100 -11.62 12.25 -9.67
N PHE A 101 -11.73 11.34 -10.65
CA PHE A 101 -10.62 10.80 -11.45
C PHE A 101 -10.90 11.09 -12.92
#